data_AF-A0A7S0CV96-F1
#
_entry.id   AF-A0A7S0CV96-F1
#
_cell.length_a   1.000
_cell.length_b   1.000
_cell.length_c   1.000
_cell.angle_alpha   90.00
_cell.angle_beta   90.00
_cell.angle_gamma   90.00
#
_symmetry.space_group_name_H-M   'P 1'
#
loop_
_entity.id
_entity.type
_entity.pdbx_description
1 polymer ?
#
loop_
_entity_poly.entity_id
_entity_poly.type
_entity_poly.pdbx_seq_one_letter_code
_entity_poly.pdbx_strand_id
1 'polypeptide(L)'
;SATFFRARFSKLFYMIRMLQSPIPRSMPYLNALLAEHIICHVPEIRRKWKMDYIPVALNPEAKSLYEQAVSKRHTEDGKRTYARLKSIVHKHFDAAKALRDSAIMLDKKGRRPLVFANSEREKKRIEDAWGNNRPKTIKVMSVHEGSHGLNMQHECDAIVSRPQPGDIMEQIKGRIDRPGQREDVLILNVIYAEGTVEEAEAANIRVCGRFVRQYLNPLSEEFCSMAIEGGSGVEQIKVGFDKKLEKAS
;
A
#
# COMPACT_ATOMS: atom_id res chain seq x y z
N SER A 1 6.32 0.45 11.40
CA SER A 1 5.21 0.59 10.44
C SER A 1 4.11 1.43 11.05
N ALA A 2 3.77 2.58 10.45
CA ALA A 2 2.75 3.54 10.94
C ALA A 2 1.37 2.89 11.19
N THR A 3 1.06 1.79 10.50
CA THR A 3 -0.18 1.02 10.69
C THR A 3 -0.26 0.34 12.07
N PHE A 4 0.89 -0.04 12.65
CA PHE A 4 0.94 -0.62 13.99
C PHE A 4 0.64 0.43 15.08
N PHE A 5 1.00 1.68 14.84
CA PHE A 5 0.80 2.81 15.76
C PHE A 5 -0.67 3.21 15.88
N ARG A 6 -1.43 3.22 14.78
CA ARG A 6 -2.85 3.62 14.79
C ARG A 6 -3.78 2.60 15.46
N ALA A 7 -3.54 1.30 15.30
CA ALA A 7 -4.47 0.28 15.79
C ALA A 7 -4.29 -0.07 17.28
N ARG A 8 -3.13 0.26 17.88
CA ARG A 8 -2.69 -0.33 19.16
C ARG A 8 -1.86 0.65 20.00
N PHE A 9 -2.35 1.87 20.20
CA PHE A 9 -1.68 2.88 21.05
C PHE A 9 -1.35 2.35 22.47
N SER A 10 -2.24 1.54 23.04
CA SER A 10 -2.00 0.85 24.33
C SER A 10 -0.85 -0.16 24.31
N LYS A 11 -0.56 -0.78 23.15
CA LYS A 11 0.61 -1.65 22.99
C LYS A 11 1.91 -0.88 22.77
N LEU A 12 1.85 0.39 22.37
CA LEU A 12 3.04 1.23 22.23
C LEU A 12 3.76 1.37 23.59
N PHE A 13 3.00 1.65 24.64
CA PHE A 13 3.51 1.70 26.02
C PHE A 13 4.10 0.35 26.46
N TYR A 14 3.50 -0.75 25.98
CA TYR A 14 3.99 -2.11 26.25
C TYR A 14 5.25 -2.48 25.45
N MET A 15 5.43 -1.93 24.25
CA MET A 15 6.67 -2.09 23.47
C MET A 15 7.81 -1.25 24.06
N ILE A 16 7.52 -0.02 24.49
CA ILE A 16 8.47 0.80 25.25
C ILE A 16 8.91 0.08 26.53
N ARG A 17 8.00 -0.66 27.20
CA ARG A 17 8.35 -1.55 28.34
C ARG A 17 9.36 -2.64 27.98
N MET A 18 9.32 -3.16 26.75
CA MET A 18 10.22 -4.23 26.30
C MET A 18 11.59 -3.72 25.84
N LEU A 19 11.70 -2.46 25.43
CA LEU A 19 12.93 -1.88 24.88
C LEU A 19 13.94 -1.45 25.96
N GLN A 20 13.63 -1.72 27.24
CA GLN A 20 14.52 -1.48 28.39
C GLN A 20 15.13 -0.06 28.46
N SER A 21 14.42 0.95 27.96
CA SER A 21 14.85 2.35 28.06
C SER A 21 15.19 2.73 29.51
N PRO A 22 16.29 3.47 29.73
CA PRO A 22 16.62 4.08 31.02
C PRO A 22 15.75 5.32 31.33
N ILE A 23 14.96 5.82 30.37
CA ILE A 23 14.13 7.01 30.54
C ILE A 23 12.91 6.70 31.43
N PRO A 24 12.58 7.58 32.41
CA PRO A 24 11.41 7.41 33.27
C PRO A 24 10.12 7.23 32.47
N ARG A 25 9.30 6.26 32.89
CA ARG A 25 8.08 5.83 32.16
C ARG A 25 6.84 6.59 32.62
N SER A 26 6.91 7.92 32.64
CA SER A 26 5.78 8.79 32.98
C SER A 26 5.41 9.69 31.81
N MET A 27 4.16 10.17 31.80
CA MET A 27 3.61 10.98 30.71
C MET A 27 4.49 12.18 30.29
N PRO A 28 5.17 12.89 31.21
CA PRO A 28 6.10 13.97 30.86
C PRO A 28 7.29 13.53 29.98
N TYR A 29 7.72 12.27 30.07
CA TYR A 29 8.87 11.73 29.35
C TYR A 29 8.47 10.93 28.10
N LEU A 30 7.19 10.86 27.77
CA LEU A 30 6.69 10.12 26.62
C LEU A 30 7.37 10.57 25.32
N ASN A 31 7.56 11.88 25.12
CA ASN A 31 8.26 12.38 23.93
C ASN A 31 9.71 11.91 23.85
N ALA A 32 10.43 11.88 24.98
CA ALA A 32 11.81 11.42 25.02
C ALA A 32 11.91 9.91 24.76
N LEU A 33 11.01 9.12 25.35
CA LEU A 33 10.88 7.68 25.09
C LEU A 33 10.59 7.37 23.63
N LEU A 34 9.66 8.13 23.02
CA LEU A 34 9.31 7.98 21.60
C LEU A 34 10.46 8.40 20.70
N ALA A 35 11.15 9.51 20.98
CA ALA A 35 12.27 9.99 20.18
C ALA A 35 13.48 9.05 20.21
N GLU A 36 13.78 8.46 21.37
CA GLU A 36 14.87 7.49 21.52
C GLU A 36 14.60 6.19 20.74
N HIS A 37 13.34 5.75 20.69
CA HIS A 37 12.98 4.40 20.23
C HIS A 37 12.31 4.35 18.85
N ILE A 38 11.78 5.48 18.37
CA ILE A 38 11.14 5.59 17.06
C ILE A 38 12.12 6.30 16.14
N ILE A 39 12.91 5.51 15.41
CA ILE A 39 13.71 6.00 14.31
C ILE A 39 12.75 6.32 13.15
N CYS A 40 12.46 7.61 12.96
CA CYS A 40 11.74 8.10 11.80
C CYS A 40 12.74 8.42 10.70
N HIS A 41 12.82 7.58 9.66
CA HIS A 41 13.57 7.94 8.47
C HIS A 41 12.75 8.90 7.64
N VAL A 42 13.04 10.20 7.77
CA VAL A 42 12.53 11.22 6.86
C VAL A 42 13.37 11.14 5.58
N PRO A 43 12.80 10.76 4.43
CA PRO A 43 13.57 10.68 3.20
C PRO A 43 13.99 12.09 2.74
N GLU A 44 15.28 12.28 2.48
CA GLU A 44 15.83 13.55 1.94
C GLU A 44 15.25 13.90 0.56
N ILE A 45 14.86 12.87 -0.21
CA ILE A 45 14.25 13.01 -1.54
C ILE A 45 12.90 12.30 -1.53
N ARG A 46 11.83 13.05 -1.83
CA ARG A 46 10.51 12.46 -2.09
C ARG A 46 10.49 11.86 -3.50
N ARG A 47 10.61 10.53 -3.56
CA ARG A 47 10.51 9.77 -4.80
C ARG A 47 9.14 9.92 -5.44
N LYS A 48 9.10 9.96 -6.77
CA LYS A 48 7.85 10.08 -7.52
C LYS A 48 7.30 8.68 -7.80
N TRP A 49 6.03 8.47 -7.47
CA TRP A 49 5.31 7.25 -7.85
C TRP A 49 4.53 7.47 -9.14
N LYS A 50 4.89 6.73 -10.19
CA LYS A 50 4.05 6.60 -11.40
C LYS A 50 3.10 5.42 -11.19
N MET A 51 1.81 5.70 -11.08
CA MET A 51 0.78 4.70 -10.85
C MET A 51 -0.06 4.52 -12.11
N ASP A 52 -0.01 3.33 -12.69
CA ASP A 52 -0.80 2.95 -13.86
C ASP A 52 -1.86 1.91 -13.45
N TYR A 53 -3.10 2.16 -13.85
CA TYR A 53 -4.23 1.26 -13.59
C TYR A 53 -4.56 0.56 -14.91
N ILE A 54 -4.32 -0.75 -14.96
CA ILE A 54 -4.37 -1.53 -16.19
C ILE A 54 -5.65 -2.39 -16.18
N PRO A 55 -6.69 -2.03 -16.96
CA PRO A 55 -7.86 -2.86 -17.11
C PRO A 55 -7.52 -4.10 -17.95
N VAL A 56 -8.08 -5.24 -17.58
CA VAL A 56 -8.02 -6.47 -18.36
C VAL A 56 -9.44 -7.02 -18.51
N ALA A 57 -9.88 -7.16 -19.75
CA ALA A 57 -11.21 -7.66 -20.05
C ALA A 57 -11.37 -9.12 -19.59
N LEU A 58 -12.52 -9.43 -18.99
CA LEU A 58 -12.95 -10.81 -18.78
C LEU A 58 -13.24 -11.48 -20.13
N ASN A 59 -13.10 -12.80 -20.18
CA ASN A 59 -13.59 -13.55 -21.33
C ASN A 59 -15.13 -13.40 -21.48
N PRO A 60 -15.69 -13.53 -22.69
CA PRO A 60 -17.11 -13.25 -22.93
C PRO A 60 -18.07 -14.08 -22.08
N GLU A 61 -17.73 -15.34 -21.83
CA GLU A 61 -18.52 -16.25 -20.99
C GLU A 61 -18.59 -15.76 -19.54
N ALA A 62 -17.45 -15.42 -18.95
CA ALA A 62 -17.35 -14.89 -17.60
C ALA A 62 -18.01 -13.52 -17.47
N LYS A 63 -17.92 -12.68 -18.50
CA LYS A 63 -18.61 -11.39 -18.54
C LYS A 63 -20.12 -11.58 -18.46
N SER A 64 -20.69 -12.48 -19.28
CA SER A 64 -22.11 -12.83 -19.24
C SER A 64 -22.52 -13.39 -17.86
N LEU A 65 -21.75 -14.32 -17.29
CA LEU A 65 -22.01 -14.86 -15.94
C LEU A 65 -22.00 -13.77 -14.87
N TYR A 66 -21.06 -12.83 -14.98
CA TYR A 66 -20.94 -11.70 -14.06
C TYR A 66 -22.15 -10.75 -14.19
N GLU A 67 -22.53 -10.37 -15.40
CA GLU A 67 -23.69 -9.50 -15.66
C GLU A 67 -25.01 -10.14 -15.17
N GLN A 68 -25.18 -11.45 -15.35
CA GLN A 68 -26.31 -12.20 -14.79
C GLN A 68 -26.34 -12.22 -13.26
N ALA A 69 -25.17 -12.23 -12.60
CA ALA A 69 -25.09 -12.12 -11.15
C ALA A 69 -25.41 -10.69 -10.68
N VAL A 70 -24.99 -9.67 -11.43
CA VAL A 70 -25.29 -8.27 -11.14
C VAL A 70 -26.78 -7.96 -11.29
N SER A 71 -27.47 -8.52 -12.29
CA SER A 71 -28.91 -8.27 -12.48
C SER A 71 -29.77 -8.76 -11.30
N LYS A 72 -29.30 -9.78 -10.57
CA LYS A 72 -29.96 -10.33 -9.37
C LYS A 72 -29.68 -9.56 -8.08
N ARG A 73 -28.89 -8.47 -8.13
CA ARG A 73 -28.49 -7.69 -6.94
C ARG A 73 -29.64 -7.11 -6.13
N HIS A 74 -30.78 -6.83 -6.78
CA HIS A 74 -31.94 -6.22 -6.12
C HIS A 74 -32.79 -7.23 -5.35
N THR A 75 -32.57 -8.52 -5.57
CA THR A 75 -33.34 -9.63 -4.97
C THR A 75 -32.54 -10.43 -3.94
N GLU A 76 -31.21 -10.28 -3.90
CA GLU A 76 -30.32 -11.01 -2.99
C GLU A 76 -29.67 -10.08 -1.94
N ASP A 77 -29.21 -10.66 -0.83
CA ASP A 77 -28.39 -9.95 0.16
C ASP A 77 -27.09 -9.41 -0.49
N GLY A 78 -26.77 -8.14 -0.23
CA GLY A 78 -25.63 -7.45 -0.83
C GLY A 78 -24.28 -8.11 -0.52
N LYS A 79 -24.13 -8.67 0.69
CA LYS A 79 -22.90 -9.40 1.08
C LYS A 79 -22.74 -10.70 0.30
N ARG A 80 -23.82 -11.46 0.11
CA ARG A 80 -23.81 -12.68 -0.72
C ARG A 80 -23.53 -12.35 -2.19
N THR A 81 -24.15 -11.29 -2.70
CA THR A 81 -23.92 -10.82 -4.07
C THR A 81 -22.46 -10.45 -4.27
N TYR A 82 -21.86 -9.66 -3.38
CA TYR A 82 -20.45 -9.29 -3.44
C TYR A 82 -19.50 -10.50 -3.41
N ALA A 83 -19.74 -11.45 -2.51
CA ALA A 83 -18.95 -12.68 -2.42
C ALA A 83 -19.04 -13.52 -3.70
N ARG A 84 -20.22 -13.59 -4.31
CA ARG A 84 -20.45 -14.27 -5.59
C ARG A 84 -19.70 -13.58 -6.74
N LEU A 85 -19.78 -12.25 -6.83
CA LEU A 85 -19.06 -11.47 -7.84
C LEU A 85 -17.54 -11.65 -7.72
N LYS A 86 -16.97 -11.56 -6.51
CA LYS A 86 -15.54 -11.86 -6.27
C LYS A 86 -15.18 -13.29 -6.65
N SER A 87 -16.07 -14.27 -6.40
CA SER A 87 -15.83 -15.67 -6.78
C SER A 87 -15.77 -15.86 -8.29
N ILE A 88 -16.69 -15.22 -9.05
CA ILE A 88 -16.68 -15.26 -10.52
C ILE A 88 -15.37 -14.68 -11.04
N VAL A 89 -14.98 -13.50 -10.56
CA VAL A 89 -13.70 -12.89 -10.95
C VAL A 89 -12.54 -13.83 -10.61
N HIS A 90 -12.46 -14.35 -9.39
CA HIS A 90 -11.37 -15.24 -8.99
C HIS A 90 -11.26 -16.53 -9.82
N LYS A 91 -12.39 -17.05 -10.31
CA LYS A 91 -12.43 -18.29 -11.10
C LYS A 91 -12.10 -18.07 -12.57
N HIS A 92 -12.56 -16.97 -13.15
CA HIS A 92 -12.52 -16.76 -14.60
C HIS A 92 -11.54 -15.68 -15.06
N PHE A 93 -11.05 -14.85 -14.14
CA PHE A 93 -9.99 -13.90 -14.44
C PHE A 93 -8.62 -14.57 -14.33
N ASP A 94 -7.90 -14.64 -15.44
CA ASP A 94 -6.52 -15.12 -15.47
C ASP A 94 -5.55 -14.03 -14.95
N ALA A 95 -5.67 -13.76 -13.65
CA ALA A 95 -4.84 -12.80 -12.95
C ALA A 95 -3.36 -13.16 -13.05
N ALA A 96 -3.04 -14.45 -13.06
CA ALA A 96 -1.67 -14.93 -13.09
C ALA A 96 -0.97 -14.52 -14.38
N LYS A 97 -1.61 -14.77 -15.53
CA LYS A 97 -1.11 -14.34 -16.83
C LYS A 97 -1.04 -12.82 -16.94
N ALA A 98 -2.07 -12.10 -16.49
CA ALA A 98 -2.08 -10.64 -16.58
C ALA A 98 -0.95 -9.99 -15.76
N LEU A 99 -0.73 -10.44 -14.52
CA LEU A 99 0.39 -10.02 -13.66
C LEU A 99 1.74 -10.33 -14.31
N ARG A 100 1.87 -11.55 -14.84
CA ARG A 100 3.07 -12.03 -15.53
C ARG A 100 3.43 -11.15 -16.73
N ASP A 101 2.48 -10.90 -17.61
CA ASP A 101 2.69 -10.17 -18.85
C ASP A 101 3.05 -8.69 -18.57
N SER A 102 2.43 -8.08 -17.56
CA SER A 102 2.79 -6.72 -17.09
C SER A 102 4.19 -6.65 -16.49
N ALA A 103 4.58 -7.64 -15.68
CA ALA A 103 5.93 -7.72 -15.13
C ALA A 103 6.98 -7.89 -16.23
N ILE A 104 6.74 -8.73 -17.24
CA ILE A 104 7.64 -8.89 -18.39
C ILE A 104 7.76 -7.57 -19.18
N MET A 105 6.67 -6.83 -19.35
CA MET A 105 6.72 -5.52 -20.03
C MET A 105 7.58 -4.50 -19.26
N LEU A 106 7.56 -4.54 -17.93
CA LEU A 106 8.42 -3.68 -17.10
C LEU A 106 9.89 -4.13 -17.16
N ASP A 107 10.13 -5.43 -17.09
CA ASP A 107 11.47 -6.00 -17.20
C ASP A 107 12.14 -5.65 -18.53
N LYS A 108 11.40 -5.75 -19.65
CA LYS A 108 11.85 -5.29 -20.98
C LYS A 108 12.19 -3.80 -21.05
N LYS A 109 11.63 -2.99 -20.14
CA LYS A 109 11.95 -1.56 -20.01
C LYS A 109 13.13 -1.31 -19.05
N GLY A 110 13.85 -2.35 -18.65
CA GLY A 110 14.98 -2.28 -17.73
C GLY A 110 14.59 -2.10 -16.26
N ARG A 111 13.31 -2.32 -15.91
CA ARG A 111 12.82 -2.23 -14.53
C ARG A 111 12.93 -3.58 -13.82
N ARG A 112 12.89 -3.55 -12.49
CA ARG A 112 12.99 -4.71 -11.61
C ARG A 112 11.68 -4.87 -10.84
N PRO A 113 10.69 -5.55 -11.46
CA PRO A 113 9.35 -5.61 -10.91
C PRO A 113 9.23 -6.62 -9.78
N LEU A 114 8.52 -6.20 -8.73
CA LEU A 114 8.03 -7.03 -7.65
C LEU A 114 6.54 -7.32 -7.87
N VAL A 115 6.19 -8.57 -8.07
CA VAL A 115 4.82 -9.02 -8.25
C VAL A 115 4.23 -9.43 -6.91
N PHE A 116 3.16 -8.76 -6.49
CA PHE A 116 2.42 -9.07 -5.28
C PHE A 116 1.19 -9.90 -5.58
N ALA A 117 1.17 -11.12 -5.04
CA ALA A 117 0.04 -12.02 -5.05
C ALA A 117 -0.81 -11.86 -3.78
N ASN A 118 -2.13 -11.91 -3.92
CA ASN A 118 -3.08 -11.77 -2.83
C ASN A 118 -3.04 -12.96 -1.87
N SER A 119 -2.60 -14.13 -2.33
CA SER A 119 -2.51 -15.36 -1.54
C SER A 119 -1.36 -16.24 -2.00
N GLU A 120 -0.93 -17.19 -1.17
CA GLU A 120 0.06 -18.21 -1.53
C GLU A 120 -0.38 -19.07 -2.73
N ARG A 121 -1.68 -19.35 -2.83
CA ARG A 121 -2.24 -20.10 -3.98
C ARG A 121 -2.10 -19.30 -5.27
N GLU A 122 -2.34 -17.99 -5.22
CA GLU A 122 -2.15 -17.12 -6.37
C GLU A 122 -0.66 -16.99 -6.70
N LYS A 123 0.21 -16.81 -5.70
CA LYS A 123 1.68 -16.80 -5.89
C LYS A 123 2.13 -18.04 -6.67
N LYS A 124 1.74 -19.23 -6.21
CA LYS A 124 2.09 -20.48 -6.88
C LYS A 124 1.58 -20.52 -8.32
N ARG A 125 0.32 -20.11 -8.59
CA ARG A 125 -0.20 -20.02 -9.97
C ARG A 125 0.60 -19.07 -10.86
N ILE A 126 1.04 -17.94 -10.32
CA ILE A 126 1.86 -16.99 -11.10
C ILE A 126 3.25 -17.61 -11.36
N GLU A 127 3.86 -18.25 -10.37
CA GLU A 127 5.14 -18.96 -10.54
C GLU A 127 5.04 -20.11 -11.54
N ASP A 128 3.99 -20.92 -11.46
CA ASP A 128 3.69 -21.99 -12.42
C ASP A 128 3.49 -21.42 -13.84
N ALA A 129 2.88 -20.24 -13.97
CA ALA A 129 2.71 -19.55 -15.27
C ALA A 129 4.03 -19.06 -15.88
N TRP A 130 5.10 -18.91 -15.10
CA TRP A 130 6.46 -18.69 -15.61
C TRP A 130 7.23 -19.98 -15.84
N GLY A 131 6.97 -21.02 -15.04
CA GLY A 131 7.79 -22.23 -14.99
C GLY A 131 9.27 -21.88 -14.72
N ASN A 132 10.19 -22.53 -15.44
CA ASN A 132 11.63 -22.30 -15.30
C ASN A 132 12.13 -21.02 -16.01
N ASN A 133 11.27 -20.30 -16.73
CA ASN A 133 11.66 -19.18 -17.60
C ASN A 133 11.47 -17.81 -16.93
N ARG A 134 11.36 -17.73 -15.60
CA ARG A 134 11.23 -16.44 -14.90
C ARG A 134 12.54 -15.65 -14.99
N PRO A 135 12.54 -14.40 -15.50
CA PRO A 135 13.71 -13.54 -15.43
C PRO A 135 14.14 -13.30 -13.98
N LYS A 136 15.45 -13.35 -13.69
CA LYS A 136 15.99 -13.22 -12.32
C LYS A 136 15.71 -11.85 -11.66
N THR A 137 15.45 -10.85 -12.48
CA THR A 137 15.06 -9.48 -12.13
C THR A 137 13.64 -9.37 -11.59
N ILE A 138 12.77 -10.35 -11.90
CA ILE A 138 11.37 -10.37 -11.47
C ILE A 138 11.26 -11.18 -10.17
N LYS A 139 10.73 -10.55 -9.13
CA LYS A 139 10.46 -11.20 -7.84
C LYS A 139 8.96 -11.38 -7.66
N VAL A 140 8.55 -12.46 -7.01
CA VAL A 140 7.14 -12.75 -6.71
C VAL A 140 7.01 -12.98 -5.21
N MET A 141 6.06 -12.29 -4.59
CA MET A 141 5.80 -12.39 -3.17
C MET A 141 4.30 -12.40 -2.91
N SER A 142 3.88 -13.06 -1.84
CA SER A 142 2.51 -12.89 -1.36
C SER A 142 2.41 -11.65 -0.46
N VAL A 143 1.18 -11.15 -0.28
CA VAL A 143 0.87 -10.11 0.71
C VAL A 143 1.28 -10.57 2.13
N HIS A 144 1.16 -11.87 2.43
CA HIS A 144 1.54 -12.41 3.73
C HIS A 144 3.05 -12.34 3.93
N GLU A 145 3.84 -12.78 2.95
CA GLU A 145 5.31 -12.66 2.99
C GLU A 145 5.76 -11.20 3.09
N GLY A 146 5.11 -10.31 2.33
CA GLY A 146 5.38 -8.86 2.38
C GLY A 146 5.08 -8.21 3.73
N SER A 147 4.28 -8.85 4.58
CA SER A 147 4.00 -8.37 5.93
C SER A 147 5.18 -8.57 6.91
N HIS A 148 6.06 -9.54 6.65
CA HIS A 148 7.15 -9.96 7.53
C HIS A 148 8.42 -9.09 7.50
N GLY A 149 8.32 -7.79 7.18
CA GLY A 149 9.47 -6.89 7.39
C GLY A 149 10.52 -6.88 6.29
N LEU A 150 10.29 -7.55 5.15
CA LEU A 150 11.27 -7.64 4.05
C LEU A 150 11.65 -6.28 3.45
N ASN A 151 12.91 -6.16 3.05
CA ASN A 151 13.55 -4.98 2.48
C ASN A 151 13.91 -5.28 1.02
N MET A 152 13.26 -4.59 0.06
CA MET A 152 13.46 -4.85 -1.38
C MET A 152 14.00 -3.63 -2.12
N GLN A 153 14.41 -2.57 -1.42
CA GLN A 153 14.81 -1.29 -2.00
C GLN A 153 16.02 -1.36 -2.95
N HIS A 154 16.88 -2.38 -2.81
CA HIS A 154 18.01 -2.59 -3.70
C HIS A 154 17.71 -3.53 -4.85
N GLU A 155 16.68 -4.36 -4.72
CA GLU A 155 16.36 -5.43 -5.67
C GLU A 155 15.24 -5.02 -6.64
N CYS A 156 14.31 -4.16 -6.21
CA CYS A 156 13.13 -3.81 -6.96
C CYS A 156 12.93 -2.30 -7.04
N ASP A 157 12.32 -1.82 -8.12
CA ASP A 157 11.94 -0.42 -8.35
C ASP A 157 10.52 -0.25 -8.91
N ALA A 158 9.86 -1.37 -9.23
CA ALA A 158 8.50 -1.40 -9.73
C ALA A 158 7.66 -2.44 -8.99
N ILE A 159 6.36 -2.21 -8.91
CA ILE A 159 5.39 -3.11 -8.28
C ILE A 159 4.30 -3.44 -9.29
N VAL A 160 3.93 -4.71 -9.35
CA VAL A 160 2.76 -5.17 -10.10
C VAL A 160 1.86 -5.92 -9.13
N SER A 161 0.61 -5.48 -9.00
CA SER A 161 -0.33 -6.09 -8.05
C SER A 161 -1.76 -5.98 -8.54
N ARG A 162 -2.64 -6.76 -7.91
CA ARG A 162 -4.09 -6.54 -8.00
C ARG A 162 -4.52 -5.44 -7.03
N PRO A 163 -5.74 -4.91 -7.14
CA PRO A 163 -6.27 -3.99 -6.15
C PRO A 163 -6.17 -4.56 -4.74
N GLN A 164 -5.55 -3.78 -3.86
CA GLN A 164 -5.42 -4.07 -2.43
C GLN A 164 -5.99 -2.89 -1.64
N PRO A 165 -6.49 -3.13 -0.42
CA PRO A 165 -6.82 -2.06 0.52
C PRO A 165 -5.68 -1.03 0.63
N GLY A 166 -6.03 0.26 0.75
CA GLY A 166 -5.06 1.34 0.68
C GLY A 166 -3.95 1.25 1.73
N ASP A 167 -4.25 0.74 2.93
CA ASP A 167 -3.29 0.51 4.00
C ASP A 167 -2.28 -0.60 3.67
N ILE A 168 -2.71 -1.65 2.98
CA ILE A 168 -1.85 -2.72 2.47
C ILE A 168 -0.99 -2.19 1.31
N MET A 169 -1.59 -1.39 0.42
CA MET A 169 -0.87 -0.81 -0.72
C MET A 169 0.26 0.12 -0.26
N GLU A 170 0.02 0.96 0.74
CA GLU A 170 1.07 1.82 1.31
C GLU A 170 2.16 1.01 2.04
N GLN A 171 1.79 -0.10 2.70
CA GLN A 171 2.79 -1.02 3.27
C GLN A 171 3.66 -1.69 2.21
N ILE A 172 3.06 -2.08 1.07
CA ILE A 172 3.74 -2.67 -0.09
C ILE A 172 4.70 -1.66 -0.71
N LYS A 173 4.24 -0.43 -0.98
CA LYS A 173 5.07 0.67 -1.51
C LYS A 173 6.25 0.96 -0.58
N GLY A 174 5.98 1.00 0.72
CA GLY A 174 6.98 1.16 1.75
C GLY A 174 7.96 -0.01 1.91
N ARG A 175 7.93 -1.07 1.08
CA ARG A 175 9.00 -2.10 1.00
C ARG A 175 10.10 -1.75 0.00
N ILE A 176 9.75 -0.90 -0.97
CA ILE A 176 10.64 -0.45 -2.03
C ILE A 176 11.07 0.99 -1.79
N ASP A 177 10.13 1.84 -1.38
CA ASP A 177 10.38 3.25 -1.07
C ASP A 177 10.92 3.37 0.37
N ARG A 178 12.20 3.03 0.53
CA ARG A 178 12.97 3.11 1.77
C ARG A 178 14.32 3.76 1.52
N PRO A 179 15.00 4.26 2.58
CA PRO A 179 16.41 4.63 2.48
C PRO A 179 17.23 3.49 1.85
N GLY A 180 18.05 3.82 0.85
CA GLY A 180 18.80 2.84 0.05
C GLY A 180 18.24 2.55 -1.34
N GLN A 181 17.00 2.99 -1.64
CA GLN A 181 16.49 2.98 -3.01
C GLN A 181 17.22 4.02 -3.87
N ARG A 182 17.70 3.60 -5.03
CA ARG A 182 18.52 4.42 -5.94
C ARG A 182 17.71 5.10 -7.04
N GLU A 183 16.53 4.59 -7.34
CA GLU A 183 15.66 5.17 -8.35
C GLU A 183 14.86 6.35 -7.79
N ASP A 184 14.79 7.45 -8.53
CA ASP A 184 13.96 8.62 -8.19
C ASP A 184 12.48 8.42 -8.53
N VAL A 185 12.21 7.54 -9.50
CA VAL A 185 10.87 7.25 -10.00
C VAL A 185 10.55 5.77 -9.80
N LEU A 186 9.54 5.51 -8.98
CA LEU A 186 9.02 4.18 -8.69
C LEU A 186 7.73 3.94 -9.46
N ILE A 187 7.51 2.69 -9.89
CA ILE A 187 6.35 2.33 -10.71
C ILE A 187 5.41 1.42 -9.92
N LEU A 188 4.11 1.69 -9.99
CA LEU A 188 3.07 0.81 -9.46
C LEU A 188 2.03 0.55 -10.55
N ASN A 189 1.99 -0.68 -11.04
CA ASN A 189 0.96 -1.15 -11.97
C ASN A 189 -0.10 -1.94 -11.20
N VAL A 190 -1.32 -1.40 -11.15
CA VAL A 190 -2.48 -2.08 -10.54
C VAL A 190 -3.31 -2.70 -11.65
N ILE A 191 -3.38 -4.03 -11.69
CA ILE A 191 -4.09 -4.80 -12.71
C ILE A 191 -5.43 -5.27 -12.15
N TYR A 192 -6.51 -4.98 -12.85
CA TYR A 192 -7.87 -5.33 -12.42
C TYR A 192 -8.72 -5.85 -13.56
N ALA A 193 -9.73 -6.66 -13.23
CA ALA A 193 -10.73 -7.11 -14.19
C ALA A 193 -11.69 -5.96 -14.54
N GLU A 194 -11.74 -5.59 -15.81
CA GLU A 194 -12.57 -4.49 -16.34
C GLU A 194 -14.07 -4.79 -16.21
N GLY A 195 -14.87 -3.80 -15.79
CA GLY A 195 -16.31 -3.94 -15.63
C GLY A 195 -16.72 -4.77 -14.41
N THR A 196 -15.83 -4.93 -13.43
CA THR A 196 -16.07 -5.77 -12.25
C THR A 196 -15.88 -5.03 -10.91
N VAL A 197 -16.16 -5.71 -9.79
CA VAL A 197 -15.89 -5.21 -8.44
C VAL A 197 -14.42 -4.80 -8.24
N GLU A 198 -13.47 -5.39 -8.98
CA GLU A 198 -12.06 -5.02 -8.86
C GLU A 198 -11.76 -3.65 -9.48
N GLU A 199 -12.54 -3.22 -10.46
CA GLU A 199 -12.45 -1.85 -10.99
C GLU A 199 -12.89 -0.83 -9.94
N ALA A 200 -13.94 -1.13 -9.17
CA ALA A 200 -14.35 -0.30 -8.04
C ALA A 200 -13.28 -0.28 -6.94
N GLU A 201 -12.66 -1.43 -6.63
CA GLU A 201 -11.52 -1.51 -5.69
C GLU A 201 -10.33 -0.65 -6.19
N ALA A 202 -10.00 -0.72 -7.49
CA ALA A 202 -8.95 0.08 -8.11
C ALA A 202 -9.25 1.60 -8.05
N ALA A 203 -10.50 1.97 -8.33
CA ALA A 203 -10.98 3.35 -8.24
C ALA A 203 -10.88 3.87 -6.79
N ASN A 204 -11.21 3.05 -5.79
CA ASN A 204 -11.05 3.40 -4.39
C ASN A 204 -9.59 3.68 -4.03
N ILE A 205 -8.64 2.87 -4.49
CA ILE A 205 -7.20 3.13 -4.29
C ILE A 205 -6.81 4.48 -4.92
N ARG A 206 -7.35 4.79 -6.10
CA ARG A 206 -7.08 6.08 -6.78
C ARG A 206 -7.60 7.26 -5.97
N VAL A 207 -8.80 7.15 -5.42
CA VAL A 207 -9.42 8.18 -4.56
C VAL A 207 -8.65 8.31 -3.24
N CYS A 208 -8.38 7.21 -2.54
CA CYS A 208 -7.57 7.23 -1.31
C CYS A 208 -6.18 7.84 -1.54
N GLY A 209 -5.52 7.50 -2.66
CA GLY A 209 -4.24 8.10 -3.03
C GLY A 209 -4.31 9.60 -3.30
N ARG A 210 -5.42 10.10 -3.88
CA ARG A 210 -5.66 11.55 -4.01
C ARG A 210 -5.88 12.19 -2.66
N PHE A 211 -6.69 11.58 -1.79
CA PHE A 211 -6.95 12.09 -0.44
C PHE A 211 -5.65 12.20 0.37
N VAL A 212 -4.80 11.18 0.35
CA VAL A 212 -3.48 11.21 1.02
C VAL A 212 -2.63 12.37 0.47
N ARG A 213 -2.55 12.50 -0.85
CA ARG A 213 -1.73 13.57 -1.48
C ARG A 213 -2.27 14.98 -1.25
N GLN A 214 -3.60 15.14 -1.23
CA GLN A 214 -4.24 16.46 -1.12
C GLN A 214 -4.36 16.93 0.33
N TYR A 215 -4.55 16.02 1.28
CA TYR A 215 -4.87 16.39 2.66
C TYR A 215 -3.81 15.94 3.66
N LEU A 216 -3.27 14.72 3.54
CA LEU A 216 -2.33 14.20 4.55
C LEU A 216 -0.88 14.62 4.29
N ASN A 217 -0.44 14.71 3.03
CA ASN A 217 0.91 15.13 2.68
C ASN A 217 1.20 16.60 3.01
N PRO A 218 0.29 17.57 2.75
CA PRO A 218 0.50 18.95 3.15
C PRO A 218 0.54 19.10 4.68
N LEU A 219 -0.33 18.39 5.39
CA LEU A 219 -0.30 18.37 6.85
C LEU A 219 1.03 17.81 7.38
N SER A 220 1.57 16.75 6.78
CA SER A 220 2.85 16.18 7.22
C SER A 220 4.05 17.09 6.91
N GLU A 221 4.02 17.82 5.79
CA GLU A 221 5.00 18.87 5.50
C GLU A 221 4.93 20.01 6.51
N GLU A 222 3.72 20.48 6.83
CA GLU A 222 3.50 21.54 7.83
C GLU A 222 3.95 21.09 9.22
N PHE A 223 3.66 19.85 9.63
CA PHE A 223 4.16 19.31 10.90
C PHE A 223 5.69 19.21 10.91
N CYS A 224 6.32 18.79 9.80
CA CYS A 224 7.77 18.76 9.69
C CYS A 224 8.37 20.16 9.70
N SER A 225 7.81 21.13 8.99
CA SER A 225 8.31 22.52 8.99
C SER A 225 8.16 23.15 10.36
N MET A 226 7.03 22.96 11.03
CA MET A 226 6.81 23.45 12.39
C MET A 226 7.75 22.79 13.41
N ALA A 227 8.07 21.51 13.26
CA ALA A 227 9.02 20.80 14.13
C ALA A 227 10.49 21.19 13.87
N ILE A 228 10.83 21.63 12.66
CA ILE A 228 12.17 22.07 12.27
C ILE A 228 12.38 23.56 12.63
N GLU A 229 11.37 24.42 12.39
CA GLU A 229 11.43 25.86 12.68
C GLU A 229 11.25 26.15 14.17
N GLY A 230 10.41 25.38 14.87
CA GLY A 230 10.18 25.51 16.29
C GLY A 230 11.03 24.51 17.06
N GLY A 231 12.29 24.81 17.37
CA GLY A 231 13.12 24.05 18.34
C GLY A 231 12.55 24.01 19.78
N SER A 232 11.24 24.04 19.92
CA SER A 232 10.41 24.23 21.10
C SER A 232 9.23 23.26 21.01
N GLY A 233 8.99 22.55 22.11
CA GLY A 233 8.19 21.33 22.15
C GLY A 233 6.73 21.44 21.68
N VAL A 234 6.10 20.27 21.61
CA VAL A 234 4.75 19.93 21.12
C VAL A 234 3.63 20.94 21.47
N GLU A 235 3.76 21.69 22.57
CA GLU A 235 2.82 22.76 22.96
C GLU A 235 2.77 23.95 22.01
N GLN A 236 3.89 24.38 21.42
CA GLN A 236 3.88 25.51 20.47
C GLN A 236 3.24 25.14 19.13
N ILE A 237 3.37 23.87 18.72
CA ILE A 237 2.72 23.33 17.52
C ILE A 237 1.20 23.31 17.71
N LYS A 238 0.72 22.93 18.90
CA LYS A 238 -0.71 22.90 19.23
C LYS A 238 -1.34 24.30 19.22
N VAL A 239 -0.66 25.29 19.82
CA VAL A 239 -1.12 26.69 19.85
C VAL A 239 -1.14 27.32 18.45
N GLY A 240 -0.18 26.96 17.59
CA GLY A 240 -0.16 27.42 16.18
C GLY A 240 -1.31 26.87 15.34
N PHE A 241 -1.70 25.61 15.61
CA PHE A 241 -2.80 24.95 14.90
C PHE A 241 -4.17 25.51 15.33
N ASP A 242 -4.39 25.69 16.64
CA ASP A 242 -5.65 26.20 17.18
C ASP A 242 -5.94 27.65 16.69
N LYS A 243 -4.92 28.52 16.65
CA LYS A 243 -5.04 29.89 16.12
C LYS A 243 -5.36 29.97 14.62
N LYS A 244 -4.99 28.95 13.85
CA LYS A 244 -5.28 28.90 12.40
C LYS A 244 -6.67 28.33 12.12
N LEU A 245 -7.13 27.37 12.91
CA LEU A 245 -8.51 26.87 12.85
C LEU A 245 -9.53 27.97 13.18
N GLU A 246 -9.23 28.83 14.15
CA GLU A 246 -10.08 29.99 14.47
C GLU A 246 -10.15 31.04 13.34
N LYS A 247 -9.12 31.13 12.48
CA LYS A 247 -9.11 32.02 11.31
C LYS A 247 -9.77 31.44 10.07
N ALA A 248 -9.96 30.13 10.03
CA ALA A 248 -10.63 29.42 8.94
C ALA A 248 -12.14 29.20 9.20
N SER A 249 -12.61 29.63 10.38
CA SER A 249 -14.02 29.70 10.78
C SER A 249 -14.57 31.09 10.47
#